data_AF-W1Y6B0-F1
#
_entry.id   AF-W1Y6B0-F1
#
_cell.length_a   1.000
_cell.length_b   1.000
_cell.length_c   1.000
_cell.angle_alpha   90.00
_cell.angle_beta   90.00
_cell.angle_gamma   90.00
#
_symmetry.space_group_name_H-M   'P 1'
#
loop_
_entity.id
_entity.type
_entity.pdbx_description
1 polymer ?
#
loop_
_entity_poly.entity_id
_entity_poly.type
_entity_poly.pdbx_seq_one_letter_code
_entity_poly.pdbx_strand_id
1 'polypeptide(L)' 'WHFVQKANQPANPDINQAYIGPMPPDKTHDYTLTVFALDTLLDLENGFFLNDFKRHSQGHILKAVTLALPARA' A
#
# COMPACT_ATOMS: atom_id res chain seq x y z
N TRP A 1 12.26 1.72 -3.45
CA TRP A 1 12.80 2.58 -2.37
C TRP A 1 14.25 2.29 -1.99
N HIS A 2 14.62 1.08 -1.58
CA HIS A 2 16.03 0.77 -1.23
C HIS A 2 16.99 0.97 -2.44
N PHE A 3 16.54 0.69 -3.66
CA PHE A 3 17.28 0.97 -4.89
C PHE A 3 17.27 2.44 -5.34
N VAL A 4 16.18 3.19 -5.10
CA VAL A 4 16.07 4.61 -5.49
C VAL A 4 17.08 5.45 -4.70
N GLN A 5 17.20 5.18 -3.39
CA GLN A 5 18.18 5.83 -2.52
C GLN A 5 19.62 5.39 -2.83
N LYS A 6 19.85 4.09 -3.09
CA LYS A 6 21.19 3.59 -3.47
C LYS A 6 21.66 4.07 -4.85
N ALA A 7 20.74 4.28 -5.80
CA ALA A 7 21.06 4.65 -7.18
C ALA A 7 21.02 6.18 -7.42
N ASN A 8 20.79 6.99 -6.38
CA ASN A 8 20.64 8.44 -6.45
C ASN A 8 19.65 8.89 -7.54
N GLN A 9 18.58 8.13 -7.74
CA GLN A 9 17.54 8.44 -8.72
C GLN A 9 16.46 9.30 -8.04
N PRO A 10 15.87 10.29 -8.75
CA PRO A 10 14.75 11.03 -8.21
C PRO A 10 13.56 10.09 -7.97
N ALA A 11 12.82 10.33 -6.88
CA ALA A 11 11.57 9.64 -6.67
C ALA A 11 10.60 9.95 -7.82
N ASN A 12 10.05 8.91 -8.45
CA ASN A 12 9.02 9.06 -9.47
C ASN A 12 7.65 8.70 -8.84
N PRO A 13 6.74 9.66 -8.61
CA PRO A 13 5.40 9.39 -8.07
C PRO A 13 4.62 8.32 -8.85
N ASP A 14 4.79 8.24 -10.17
CA ASP A 14 4.12 7.26 -11.03
C ASP A 14 4.55 5.82 -10.72
N ILE A 15 5.73 5.63 -10.14
CA ILE A 15 6.27 4.32 -9.73
C ILE A 15 6.03 4.08 -8.23
N ASN A 16 6.15 5.14 -7.44
CA ASN A 16 6.32 5.06 -6.00
C ASN A 16 5.05 5.35 -5.20
N GLN A 17 4.03 5.92 -5.84
CA GLN A 17 2.74 6.27 -5.26
C GLN A 17 1.55 5.63 -6.02
N ALA A 18 1.85 4.65 -6.89
CA ALA A 18 0.86 3.92 -7.68
C ALA A 18 0.85 2.44 -7.31
N TYR A 19 -0.24 1.76 -7.67
CA TYR A 19 -0.30 0.30 -7.63
C TYR A 19 0.49 -0.29 -8.81
N ILE A 20 1.52 -1.09 -8.52
CA ILE A 20 2.42 -1.67 -9.54
C ILE A 20 2.07 -3.11 -9.94
N GLY A 21 1.06 -3.70 -9.31
CA GLY A 21 0.66 -5.08 -9.57
C GLY A 21 1.54 -6.16 -8.92
N PRO A 22 1.06 -7.41 -8.90
CA PRO A 22 1.85 -8.56 -8.47
C PRO A 22 2.89 -8.94 -9.53
N MET A 23 4.11 -9.27 -9.09
CA MET A 23 5.19 -9.80 -9.93
C MET A 23 5.88 -10.97 -9.20
N PRO A 24 5.18 -12.09 -8.98
CA PRO A 24 5.77 -13.26 -8.35
C PRO A 24 6.88 -13.85 -9.24
N PRO A 25 8.10 -14.08 -8.72
CA PRO A 25 9.24 -14.49 -9.54
C PRO A 25 9.34 -16.01 -9.77
N ASP A 26 8.66 -16.82 -8.97
CA ASP A 26 8.96 -18.26 -8.84
C ASP A 26 7.73 -19.16 -8.63
N LYS A 27 6.75 -18.70 -7.86
CA LYS A 27 5.55 -19.48 -7.48
C LYS A 27 4.36 -18.56 -7.28
N THR A 28 3.17 -19.12 -7.15
CA THR A 28 1.99 -18.35 -6.75
C THR A 28 2.24 -17.65 -5.43
N HIS A 29 2.07 -16.33 -5.39
CA HIS A 29 2.10 -15.55 -4.17
C HIS A 29 0.68 -15.10 -3.85
N ASP A 30 0.29 -15.21 -2.59
CA ASP A 30 -0.97 -14.67 -2.10
C ASP A 30 -0.77 -13.21 -1.66
N TYR A 31 -1.40 -12.28 -2.37
CA TYR A 31 -1.42 -10.87 -2.02
C TYR A 31 -2.66 -10.55 -1.20
N THR A 32 -2.54 -9.69 -0.20
CA THR A 32 -3.69 -9.27 0.61
C THR A 32 -4.19 -7.90 0.16
N LEU A 33 -5.50 -7.80 -0.09
CA LEU A 33 -6.19 -6.53 -0.22
C LEU A 33 -7.04 -6.32 1.02
N THR A 34 -6.74 -5.28 1.79
CA THR A 34 -7.56 -4.88 2.94
C THR A 34 -8.25 -3.56 2.64
N VAL A 35 -9.57 -3.54 2.80
CA VAL A 35 -10.41 -2.34 2.63
C VAL A 35 -10.92 -1.93 4.01
N PHE A 36 -10.82 -0.63 4.32
CA PHE A 36 -11.25 -0.04 5.59
C PHE A 36 -12.38 0.96 5.35
N ALA A 37 -13.46 0.83 6.10
CA ALA A 37 -14.50 1.85 6.22
C ALA A 37 -14.18 2.74 7.42
N LEU A 38 -14.08 4.05 7.18
CA LEU A 38 -13.80 5.04 8.21
C LEU A 38 -15.02 5.95 8.43
N ASP A 39 -15.19 6.45 9.64
CA ASP A 39 -16.23 7.44 9.97
C ASP A 39 -15.82 8.89 9.69
N THR A 40 -14.56 9.11 9.30
CA THR A 40 -13.99 10.43 9.06
C THR A 40 -13.05 10.44 7.87
N LEU A 41 -12.79 11.64 7.35
CA LEU A 41 -11.66 11.90 6.47
C LEU A 41 -10.39 12.03 7.30
N LEU A 42 -9.31 11.40 6.83
CA LEU A 42 -8.01 11.49 7.48
C LEU A 42 -7.24 12.69 6.95
N ASP A 43 -6.54 13.36 7.85
CA ASP A 43 -5.59 14.42 7.51
C ASP A 43 -4.28 13.77 7.03
N LEU A 44 -4.29 13.28 5.79
CA LEU A 44 -3.15 12.64 5.12
C LEU A 44 -2.84 13.36 3.81
N GLU A 45 -1.56 13.60 3.56
CA GLU A 45 -1.09 14.13 2.29
C GLU A 45 -0.80 13.02 1.27
N ASN A 46 -0.91 13.35 -0.03
CA ASN A 46 -0.60 12.41 -1.11
C ASN A 46 0.84 11.88 -0.98
N GLY A 47 0.99 10.56 -1.12
CA GLY A 47 2.28 9.88 -0.92
C GLY A 47 2.55 9.43 0.51
N PHE A 48 1.56 9.49 1.42
CA PHE A 48 1.66 8.95 2.77
C PHE A 48 2.10 7.47 2.79
N PHE A 49 2.79 7.07 3.85
CA PHE A 49 3.12 5.66 4.06
C PHE A 49 1.99 4.92 4.78
N LEU A 50 1.90 3.61 4.59
CA LEU A 50 0.89 2.78 5.29
C LEU A 50 0.91 2.97 6.82
N ASN A 51 2.05 3.28 7.41
CA ASN A 51 2.15 3.55 8.84
C ASN A 51 1.48 4.88 9.24
N ASP A 52 1.49 5.89 8.38
CA ASP A 52 0.74 7.14 8.60
C ASP A 52 -0.75 6.86 8.58
N PHE A 53 -1.22 6.10 7.58
CA PHE A 53 -2.60 5.64 7.54
C PHE A 53 -3.00 4.89 8.81
N LYS A 54 -2.18 3.93 9.28
CA LYS A 54 -2.48 3.17 10.51
C LYS A 54 -2.62 4.05 11.75
N ARG A 55 -1.80 5.10 11.87
CA ARG A 55 -1.88 6.04 12.99
C ARG A 55 -3.12 6.92 12.91
N HIS A 56 -3.36 7.54 11.75
CA HIS A 56 -4.46 8.49 11.59
C HIS A 56 -5.84 7.81 11.55
N SER A 57 -5.93 6.57 11.05
CA SER A 57 -7.17 5.79 11.07
C SER A 57 -7.50 5.17 12.43
N GLN A 58 -6.57 5.16 13.38
CA GLN A 58 -6.80 4.54 14.69
C GLN A 58 -7.98 5.21 15.40
N GLY A 59 -8.94 4.41 15.86
CA GLY A 59 -10.17 4.91 16.48
C GLY A 59 -11.28 5.29 15.50
N HIS A 60 -11.00 5.36 14.20
CA HIS A 60 -11.95 5.75 13.15
C HIS A 60 -12.42 4.59 12.26
N ILE A 61 -11.84 3.40 12.42
CA ILE A 61 -12.20 2.22 11.62
C ILE A 61 -13.52 1.64 12.11
N LEU A 62 -14.56 1.76 11.29
CA LEU A 62 -15.87 1.13 11.51
C LEU A 62 -15.86 -0.35 11.13
N LYS A 63 -15.18 -0.69 10.02
CA LYS A 63 -15.07 -2.06 9.51
C LYS A 63 -13.80 -2.23 8.67
N ALA A 64 -13.24 -3.42 8.72
CA ALA A 64 -12.20 -3.86 7.78
C ALA A 64 -12.61 -5.20 7.15
N VAL A 65 -12.25 -5.39 5.89
CA VAL A 65 -12.37 -6.67 5.17
C VAL A 65 -11.05 -6.94 4.47
N THR A 66 -10.55 -8.16 4.58
CA THR A 66 -9.33 -8.61 3.89
C THR A 66 -9.67 -9.76 2.95
N LEU A 67 -9.14 -9.69 1.73
CA LEU A 67 -9.21 -10.75 0.74
C LEU A 67 -7.81 -11.24 0.41
N ALA A 68 -7.65 -12.55 0.25
CA ALA A 68 -6.46 -13.15 -0.34
C ALA A 68 -6.64 -13.23 -1.86
N LEU A 69 -5.69 -12.68 -2.59
CA LEU A 69 -5.65 -12.60 -4.04
C LEU A 69 -4.44 -13.38 -4.55
N PRO A 70 -4.61 -14.65 -4.97
CA PRO A 70 -3.53 -15.43 -5.53
C PRO A 70 -3.13 -14.86 -6.90
N ALA A 71 -1.85 -14.55 -7.07
CA ALA A 71 -1.29 -14.19 -8.37
C ALA A 71 -0.25 -15.23 -8.80
N ARG A 72 -0.37 -15.71 -10.04
CA ARG A 72 0.54 -16.69 -10.64
C ARG A 72 1.80 -16.01 -11.19
N ALA A 73 2.90 -16.75 -11.19
CA ALA A 73 4.15 -16.41 -11.90
C ALA A 73 3.94 -16.35 -13.41
#